data_AF-A0A7R9DT09-F1
#
_entry.id   AF-A0A7R9DT09-F1
#
_cell.length_a   1.000
_cell.length_b   1.000
_cell.length_c   1.000
_cell.angle_alpha   90.00
_cell.angle_beta   90.00
_cell.angle_gamma   90.00
#
_symmetry.space_group_name_H-M   'P 1'
#
loop_
_entity.id
_entity.type
_entity.pdbx_description
1 polymer ?
#
loop_
_entity_poly.entity_id
_entity_poly.type
_entity_poly.pdbx_seq_one_letter_code
_entity_poly.pdbx_strand_id
1 'polypeptide(L)'
;MLLQMTHWASPQFHAYYPTANSFPALVGEMISSGIGCIGFSWMASPACTELEVAMMDWLGKMLDLPQQFLNGSEGPGGGVIQVRPHNK
;
A
#
# COMPACT_ATOMS: atom_id res chain seq x y z
N MET A 1 16.62 22.28 -8.46
CA MET A 1 16.86 20.93 -8.98
C MET A 1 18.10 20.40 -8.25
N LEU A 2 17.97 19.36 -7.43
CA LEU A 2 19.12 18.83 -6.68
C LEU A 2 20.03 18.12 -7.69
N LEU A 3 21.21 18.68 -7.92
CA LEU A 3 22.23 18.08 -8.78
C LEU A 3 22.60 16.73 -8.15
N GLN A 4 22.48 15.62 -8.91
CA GLN A 4 22.70 14.21 -8.52
C GLN A 4 21.47 13.34 -8.21
N MET A 5 20.23 13.82 -8.39
CA MET A 5 19.06 12.93 -8.37
C MET A 5 18.46 12.72 -9.77
N THR A 6 18.22 11.46 -10.12
CA THR A 6 17.33 11.12 -11.23
C THR A 6 15.91 11.51 -10.84
N HIS A 7 15.34 12.49 -11.54
CA HIS A 7 14.00 13.01 -11.23
C HIS A 7 12.90 12.06 -11.73
N TRP A 8 12.58 11.04 -10.93
CA TRP A 8 11.48 10.10 -11.20
C TRP A 8 10.10 10.76 -11.31
N ALA A 9 9.91 11.91 -10.66
CA ALA A 9 8.68 12.70 -10.72
C ALA A 9 8.64 13.69 -11.90
N SER A 10 9.67 13.71 -12.78
CA SER A 10 9.66 14.59 -13.95
C SER A 10 8.70 14.05 -15.01
N PRO A 11 7.83 14.90 -15.61
CA PRO A 11 6.94 14.47 -16.70
C PRO A 11 7.68 14.04 -17.97
N GLN A 12 8.99 14.28 -18.05
CA GLN A 12 9.85 13.88 -19.17
C GLN A 12 10.62 12.57 -18.88
N PHE A 13 10.45 11.97 -17.70
CA PHE A 13 11.11 10.74 -17.32
C PHE A 13 10.33 9.52 -17.82
N HIS A 14 10.80 8.92 -18.93
CA HIS A 14 10.18 7.76 -19.58
C HIS A 14 11.00 6.47 -19.42
N ALA A 15 11.91 6.42 -18.43
CA ALA A 15 12.70 5.22 -18.16
C ALA A 15 11.98 4.31 -17.15
N TYR A 16 12.06 2.99 -17.35
CA TYR A 16 11.45 1.96 -16.49
C TYR A 16 9.92 2.11 -16.33
N TYR A 17 9.40 1.78 -15.14
CA TYR A 17 8.01 2.02 -14.74
C TYR A 17 7.93 3.32 -13.94
N PRO A 18 6.94 4.19 -14.20
CA PRO A 18 6.80 5.44 -13.48
C PRO A 18 6.50 5.17 -12.00
N THR A 19 7.09 5.97 -11.12
CA THR A 19 6.71 5.96 -9.71
C THR A 19 5.33 6.61 -9.58
N ALA A 20 4.30 5.80 -9.37
CA ALA A 20 2.94 6.26 -9.17
C ALA A 20 2.83 7.00 -7.83
N ASN A 21 2.98 8.34 -7.86
CA ASN A 21 2.81 9.21 -6.71
C ASN A 21 1.57 10.08 -6.89
N SER A 22 0.78 10.21 -5.83
CA SER A 22 -0.41 11.06 -5.81
C SER A 22 -0.40 11.93 -4.54
N PHE A 23 -1.09 13.08 -4.61
CA PHE A 23 -1.26 13.96 -3.45
C PHE A 23 -1.83 13.23 -2.21
N PRO A 24 -2.93 12.44 -2.30
CA PRO A 24 -3.44 11.72 -1.13
C PRO A 24 -2.45 10.66 -0.60
N ALA A 25 -1.65 10.01 -1.46
CA ALA A 25 -0.63 9.07 -1.00
C ALA A 25 0.46 9.75 -0.17
N LEU A 26 0.91 10.95 -0.58
CA LEU A 26 1.91 11.72 0.17
C LEU A 26 1.40 12.16 1.54
N VAL A 27 0.14 12.61 1.61
CA VAL A 27 -0.50 12.99 2.88
C VAL A 27 -0.67 11.76 3.78
N GLY A 28 -1.07 10.61 3.21
CA GLY A 28 -1.19 9.35 3.93
C GLY A 28 0.14 8.91 4.55
N GLU A 29 1.24 8.95 3.79
CA GLU A 29 2.57 8.61 4.30
C GLU A 29 3.05 9.56 5.40
N MET A 30 2.78 10.86 5.28
CA MET A 30 3.12 11.84 6.31
C MET A 30 2.37 11.57 7.62
N ILE A 31 1.07 11.26 7.54
CA ILE A 31 0.24 10.94 8.70
C ILE A 31 0.67 9.60 9.30
N SER A 32 0.86 8.57 8.47
CA SER A 32 1.33 7.24 8.90
C SER A 32 2.66 7.33 9.65
N SER A 33 3.63 8.07 9.08
CA SER A 33 4.93 8.31 9.70
C SER A 33 4.83 9.13 10.99
N GLY A 34 3.88 10.08 11.07
CA GLY A 34 3.66 10.92 12.25
C GLY A 34 2.99 10.18 13.41
N ILE A 35 2.09 9.24 13.12
CA ILE A 35 1.44 8.40 14.13
C ILE A 35 2.41 7.33 14.64
N GLY A 36 3.25 6.77 13.78
CA GLY A 36 4.27 5.79 14.17
C GLY A 36 3.68 4.49 14.75
N CYS A 37 2.45 4.13 14.38
CA CYS A 37 1.82 2.89 14.83
C CYS A 37 2.58 1.66 14.30
N ILE A 38 2.96 0.74 15.19
CA ILE A 38 3.61 -0.53 14.83
C ILE A 38 2.56 -1.64 14.82
N GLY A 39 2.01 -1.94 13.65
CA GLY A 39 0.96 -2.95 13.45
C GLY A 39 1.45 -4.40 13.44
N PHE A 40 2.32 -4.81 14.37
CA PHE A 40 2.83 -6.19 14.41
C PHE A 40 1.78 -7.21 14.86
N SER A 41 0.73 -6.76 15.54
CA SER A 41 -0.39 -7.58 15.99
C SER A 41 -1.66 -6.74 16.01
N TRP A 42 -2.81 -7.41 15.91
CA TRP A 42 -4.11 -6.73 15.97
C TRP A 42 -4.29 -5.91 17.27
N MET A 43 -3.81 -6.42 18.41
CA MET A 43 -3.86 -5.69 19.68
C MET A 43 -2.96 -4.45 19.71
N ALA A 44 -1.87 -4.42 18.92
CA ALA A 44 -0.94 -3.30 18.89
C ALA A 44 -1.49 -2.09 18.11
N SER A 45 -2.28 -2.36 17.05
CA SER A 45 -2.99 -1.31 16.32
C SER A 45 -4.19 -1.92 15.58
N PRO A 46 -5.37 -1.96 16.22
CA PRO A 46 -6.57 -2.53 15.59
C PRO A 46 -6.99 -1.72 14.37
N ALA A 47 -6.90 -0.38 14.46
CA ALA A 47 -7.23 0.52 13.36
C ALA A 47 -6.30 0.35 12.13
N CYS A 48 -5.00 0.10 12.33
CA CYS A 48 -4.06 -0.14 11.23
C CYS A 48 -4.36 -1.47 10.54
N THR A 49 -4.61 -2.53 11.33
CA THR A 49 -4.90 -3.87 10.82
C THR A 49 -6.24 -3.91 10.07
N GLU A 50 -7.29 -3.27 10.59
CA GLU A 50 -8.60 -3.20 9.93
C GLU A 50 -8.56 -2.37 8.64
N LEU A 51 -7.80 -1.26 8.64
CA LEU A 51 -7.63 -0.42 7.46
C LEU A 51 -6.92 -1.16 6.33
N GLU A 52 -5.87 -1.93 6.65
CA GLU A 52 -5.18 -2.78 5.68
C GLU A 52 -6.13 -3.80 5.04
N VAL A 53 -6.91 -4.50 5.87
CA VAL A 53 -7.90 -5.49 5.42
C VAL A 53 -8.96 -4.87 4.52
N ALA A 54 -9.49 -3.70 4.89
CA ALA A 54 -10.48 -2.97 4.09
C ALA A 54 -9.91 -2.47 2.76
N MET A 55 -8.68 -1.95 2.76
CA MET A 55 -8.03 -1.47 1.55
C MET A 55 -7.74 -2.62 0.57
N MET A 56 -7.34 -3.79 1.07
CA MET A 56 -7.16 -5.00 0.26
C MET A 56 -8.47 -5.53 -0.32
N ASP A 57 -9.58 -5.43 0.42
CA ASP A 57 -10.91 -5.79 -0.09
C ASP A 57 -11.39 -4.84 -1.20
N TRP A 58 -11.18 -3.52 -1.04
CA TRP A 58 -11.46 -2.55 -2.10
C TRP A 58 -10.63 -2.79 -3.35
N LEU A 59 -9.32 -3.08 -3.20
CA LEU A 59 -8.45 -3.41 -4.32
C LEU A 59 -8.89 -4.70 -5.01
N GLY A 60 -9.23 -5.73 -4.25
CA GLY A 60 -9.72 -7.00 -4.77
C GLY A 60 -11.02 -6.85 -5.56
N LYS A 61 -11.94 -6.00 -5.11
CA LYS A 61 -13.17 -5.65 -5.84
C LYS A 61 -12.90 -4.88 -7.13
N MET A 62 -11.94 -3.93 -7.14
CA MET A 62 -11.57 -3.20 -8.36
C MET A 62 -10.91 -4.07 -9.42
N LEU A 63 -10.21 -5.12 -8.98
CA LEU A 63 -9.56 -6.10 -9.85
C LEU A 63 -10.49 -7.28 -10.23
N ASP A 64 -11.75 -7.24 -9.80
CA ASP A 64 -12.77 -8.29 -10.02
C ASP A 64 -12.28 -9.69 -9.60
N LEU A 65 -11.59 -9.79 -8.45
CA LEU A 65 -11.13 -11.08 -7.95
C LEU A 65 -12.31 -11.93 -7.45
N PRO A 66 -12.21 -13.27 -7.58
CA PRO A 66 -13.19 -14.18 -7.01
C PRO A 66 -13.36 -13.93 -5.51
N GLN A 67 -14.60 -13.99 -5.03
CA GLN A 67 -14.92 -13.69 -3.63
C GLN A 67 -14.10 -14.52 -2.62
N GLN A 68 -13.66 -15.71 -3.03
CA GLN A 68 -12.77 -16.58 -2.24
C GLN A 68 -11.42 -15.93 -1.84
N PHE A 69 -10.98 -14.87 -2.53
CA PHE A 69 -9.77 -14.11 -2.21
C PHE A 69 -10.04 -12.83 -1.41
N LEU A 70 -11.30 -12.44 -1.25
CA LEU A 70 -11.69 -11.26 -0.49
C LEU A 70 -11.83 -11.59 0.99
N ASN A 71 -11.28 -10.71 1.84
CA ASN A 71 -11.35 -10.82 3.30
C ASN A 71 -12.79 -10.75 3.85
N GLY A 72 -13.73 -10.18 3.09
CA GLY A 72 -15.13 -10.01 3.50
C GLY A 72 -16.06 -11.19 3.21
N SER A 73 -15.57 -12.26 2.58
CA SER A 73 -16.36 -13.47 2.30
C SER A 73 -16.13 -14.56 3.36
N GLU A 74 -17.04 -15.52 3.48
CA GLU A 74 -16.88 -16.70 4.35
C GLU A 74 -15.77 -17.68 3.86
N GLY A 75 -15.01 -17.32 2.83
CA GLY A 75 -13.89 -18.12 2.31
C GLY A 75 -12.58 -17.94 3.10
N PRO A 76 -11.60 -18.85 2.94
CA PRO A 76 -10.29 -18.77 3.60
C PRO A 76 -9.33 -17.72 2.99
N GLY A 77 -9.88 -16.72 2.28
CA GLY A 77 -9.15 -15.70 1.54
C GLY A 77 -8.45 -14.67 2.43
N GLY A 78 -7.51 -13.93 1.84
CA GLY A 78 -6.58 -13.08 2.58
C GLY A 78 -5.87 -12.07 1.68
N GLY A 79 -5.72 -10.84 2.15
CA GLY A 79 -4.86 -9.83 1.52
C GLY A 79 -3.93 -9.15 2.54
N VAL A 80 -2.65 -9.03 2.20
CA VAL A 80 -1.62 -8.34 3.00
C VAL A 80 -0.81 -7.39 2.12
N ILE A 81 -0.49 -6.22 2.65
CA ILE A 81 0.37 -5.24 1.99
C ILE A 81 1.81 -5.54 2.37
N GLN A 82 2.61 -5.87 1.37
CA GLN A 82 4.00 -6.24 1.59
C GLN A 82 4.94 -5.35 0.79
N VAL A 83 6.03 -4.92 1.42
CA VAL A 83 7.22 -4.50 0.66
C VAL A 83 7.80 -5.74 -0.03
N ARG A 84 8.35 -5.55 -1.24
CA ARG A 84 9.05 -6.65 -1.91
C ARG A 84 10.13 -7.19 -0.97
N PRO A 85 10.14 -8.50 -0.67
CA PRO A 85 11.12 -9.08 0.22
C PRO A 85 12.50 -8.95 -0.46
N HIS A 86 13.49 -8.52 0.30
CA HIS A 86 14.87 -8.50 -0.16
C HIS A 86 15.44 -9.92 -0.10
N ASN A 87 15.03 -10.76 -1.04
CA ASN A 87 15.67 -12.06 -1.27
C ASN A 87 16.71 -11.90 -2.39
N LYS A 88 17.86 -12.53 -2.19
CA LYS A 88 18.99 -12.62 -3.13
C LYS A 88 18.54 -12.96 -4.55
#